data_AF-A0A966DB65-F1
#
_entry.id   AF-A0A966DB65-F1
#
_cell.length_a   1.000
_cell.length_b   1.000
_cell.length_c   1.000
_cell.angle_alpha   90.00
_cell.angle_beta   90.00
_cell.angle_gamma   90.00
#
_symmetry.space_group_name_H-M   'P 1'
#
loop_
_entity.id
_entity.type
_entity.pdbx_description
1 polymer ?
#
loop_
_entity_poly.entity_id
_entity_poly.type
_entity_poly.pdbx_seq_one_letter_code
_entity_poly.pdbx_strand_id
1 'polypeptide(L)' 'MKSVTNPILPGFNPDPCILRHGDDYYIATSTFEWFPGICLYHSRNLIDWNLIGHALDRPSQLDLRGIQ' A
#
# COMPACT_ATOMS: atom_id res chain seq x y z
N MET A 1 -1.70 -19.18 18.99
CA MET A 1 -1.10 -18.03 18.29
C MET A 1 -1.21 -18.27 16.79
N LYS A 2 -1.71 -17.29 16.02
CA LYS A 2 -1.64 -17.37 14.56
C LYS A 2 -0.14 -17.30 14.19
N SER A 3 0.35 -18.27 13.42
CA SER A 3 1.71 -18.20 12.86
C SER A 3 1.73 -17.08 11.82
N VAL A 4 2.77 -16.25 11.84
CA VAL A 4 3.00 -15.25 10.78
C VAL A 4 3.86 -15.89 9.70
N THR A 5 3.41 -15.82 8.45
CA THR A 5 4.17 -16.29 7.30
C THR A 5 4.57 -15.09 6.47
N ASN A 6 5.86 -14.93 6.23
CA ASN A 6 6.37 -13.89 5.34
C ASN A 6 6.31 -14.33 3.86
N PRO A 7 6.17 -13.37 2.92
CA PRO A 7 5.93 -11.94 3.17
C PRO A 7 4.47 -11.64 3.54
N ILE A 8 4.25 -10.70 4.46
CA ILE A 8 2.89 -10.25 4.86
C ILE A 8 2.15 -9.47 3.75
N LEU A 9 2.91 -8.90 2.80
CA LEU A 9 2.42 -8.27 1.57
C LEU A 9 3.20 -8.87 0.38
N PRO A 10 2.77 -10.00 -0.20
CA PRO A 10 3.43 -10.59 -1.36
C PRO A 10 3.25 -9.72 -2.62
N GLY A 11 4.01 -10.03 -3.67
CA GLY A 11 3.92 -9.36 -4.97
C GLY A 11 4.68 -8.04 -5.03
N PHE A 12 4.25 -7.15 -5.92
CA PHE A 12 4.87 -5.84 -6.15
C PHE A 12 4.42 -4.84 -5.07
N ASN A 13 5.05 -4.94 -3.90
CA ASN A 13 4.84 -4.06 -2.76
C ASN A 13 6.15 -3.49 -2.20
N PRO A 14 6.89 -2.70 -3.00
CA PRO A 14 8.14 -2.09 -2.57
C PRO A 14 7.93 -0.93 -1.59
N ASP A 15 9.01 -0.57 -0.91
CA ASP A 15 9.13 0.59 0.00
C ASP A 15 7.97 0.75 1.00
N PRO A 16 7.65 -0.28 1.83
CA PRO A 16 6.55 -0.19 2.77
C PRO A 16 6.80 0.89 3.84
N CYS A 17 5.92 1.87 3.92
CA CYS A 17 5.88 2.89 4.97
C CYS A 17 4.63 2.70 5.83
N ILE A 18 4.79 2.55 7.15
CA ILE A 18 3.72 2.17 8.07
C ILE A 18 3.43 3.24 9.12
N LEU A 19 2.16 3.43 9.45
CA LEU A 19 1.71 4.18 10.63
C LEU A 19 0.59 3.44 11.38
N ARG A 20 0.34 3.86 12.62
CA ARG A 20 -0.78 3.40 13.44
C ARG A 20 -1.65 4.58 13.88
N HIS A 21 -2.97 4.41 13.84
CA HIS A 21 -3.96 5.33 14.41
C HIS A 21 -4.98 4.53 15.23
N GLY A 22 -4.99 4.69 16.56
CA GLY A 22 -5.86 3.88 17.42
C GLY A 22 -5.51 2.40 17.36
N ASP A 23 -6.45 1.55 16.93
CA ASP A 23 -6.25 0.10 16.75
C ASP A 23 -5.97 -0.30 15.30
N ASP A 24 -5.81 0.69 14.42
CA ASP A 24 -5.70 0.52 12.98
C ASP A 24 -4.28 0.82 12.51
N TYR A 25 -3.75 -0.05 11.65
CA TYR A 25 -2.47 0.10 10.99
C TYR A 25 -2.68 0.35 9.52
N TYR A 26 -1.85 1.23 8.94
CA TYR A 26 -1.88 1.56 7.54
C TYR A 26 -0.49 1.42 6.93
N ILE A 27 -0.39 0.80 5.76
CA ILE A 27 0.84 0.75 4.96
C ILE A 27 0.59 1.47 3.63
N ALA A 28 1.55 2.29 3.22
CA ALA A 28 1.69 2.77 1.85
C ALA A 28 2.85 2.04 1.15
N THR A 29 2.70 1.63 -0.10
CA THR A 29 3.78 1.06 -0.94
C THR A 29 3.97 1.86 -2.22
N SER A 30 5.20 1.92 -2.73
CA SER A 30 5.51 2.62 -3.98
C SER A 30 4.99 1.85 -5.20
N THR A 31 4.54 2.58 -6.23
CA THR A 31 3.96 2.00 -7.46
C THR A 31 4.65 2.45 -8.74
N PHE A 32 5.64 3.33 -8.65
CA PHE A 32 6.38 3.87 -9.79
C PHE A 32 5.44 4.38 -10.91
N GLU A 33 5.56 3.86 -12.13
CA GLU A 33 4.79 4.22 -13.32
C GLU A 33 3.36 3.63 -13.38
N TRP A 34 2.91 2.92 -12.34
CA TRP A 34 1.57 2.37 -12.29
C TRP A 34 0.56 3.38 -11.73
N PHE A 35 -0.58 3.50 -12.41
CA PHE A 35 -1.73 4.31 -11.98
C PHE A 35 -2.98 3.43 -11.83
N PRO A 36 -3.80 3.57 -10.77
CA PRO A 36 -3.67 4.53 -9.66
C PRO A 36 -2.46 4.25 -8.75
N GLY A 37 -1.86 5.32 -8.25
CA GLY A 37 -0.55 5.29 -7.58
C GLY A 37 -0.62 5.22 -6.06
N ILE A 38 0.43 4.66 -5.45
CA ILE A 38 0.60 4.44 -4.00
C ILE A 38 -0.54 3.60 -3.40
N CYS A 39 -0.35 2.28 -3.32
CA CYS A 39 -1.32 1.39 -2.68
C CYS A 39 -1.42 1.69 -1.18
N LEU A 40 -2.64 1.74 -0.65
CA LEU A 40 -2.92 1.91 0.76
C LEU A 40 -3.53 0.63 1.33
N TYR A 41 -2.85 0.02 2.28
CA TYR A 41 -3.30 -1.18 2.98
C TYR A 41 -3.74 -0.86 4.41
N HIS A 42 -4.70 -1.61 4.93
CA HIS A 42 -5.17 -1.53 6.31
C HIS A 42 -5.09 -2.89 7.00
N SER A 43 -4.76 -2.89 8.29
CA SER A 43 -4.80 -4.06 9.16
C SER A 43 -5.12 -3.66 10.59
N ARG A 44 -5.63 -4.59 11.39
CA ARG A 44 -5.74 -4.45 12.87
C ARG A 44 -4.83 -5.40 13.64
N ASN A 45 -4.10 -6.28 12.94
CA ASN A 45 -3.30 -7.33 13.55
C ASN A 45 -1.89 -7.48 12.97
N LEU A 46 -1.48 -6.60 12.04
CA LEU A 46 -0.18 -6.59 11.35
C LEU A 46 0.10 -7.81 10.45
N ILE A 47 -0.84 -8.74 10.35
CA ILE A 47 -0.69 -10.01 9.61
C ILE A 47 -1.60 -10.01 8.38
N ASP A 48 -2.89 -9.80 8.60
CA ASP A 48 -3.90 -9.80 7.55
C ASP A 48 -4.08 -8.35 7.07
N TRP A 49 -3.70 -8.09 5.81
CA TRP A 49 -3.75 -6.76 5.20
C TRP A 49 -4.75 -6.72 4.05
N ASN A 50 -5.58 -5.68 3.99
CA ASN A 50 -6.51 -5.43 2.90
C ASN A 50 -6.13 -4.15 2.17
N LEU A 51 -6.13 -4.17 0.83
CA LEU A 51 -6.02 -2.96 0.02
C LEU A 51 -7.32 -2.15 0.21
N ILE A 52 -7.20 -0.92 0.69
CA ILE A 52 -8.34 -0.02 0.93
C ILE A 52 -8.45 1.10 -0.11
N GLY A 53 -7.44 1.25 -0.97
CA GLY A 53 -7.44 2.23 -2.05
C GLY A 53 -6.04 2.64 -2.47
N HIS A 54 -5.96 3.76 -3.17
CA HIS A 54 -4.73 4.36 -3.67
C HIS A 54 -4.69 5.84 -3.28
N ALA A 55 -3.53 6.34 -2.87
CA ALA A 55 -3.42 7.75 -2.47
C ALA A 55 -3.51 8.71 -3.68
N LEU A 56 -3.06 8.24 -4.85
CA LEU A 56 -3.05 8.98 -6.11
C LEU A 56 -4.02 8.31 -7.11
N ASP A 57 -5.32 8.61 -6.98
CA ASP A 57 -6.40 7.98 -7.73
C ASP A 57 -7.05 8.89 -8.78
N ARG A 58 -6.60 10.15 -8.90
CA ARG A 58 -7.08 11.11 -9.91
C ARG A 58 -5.93 11.57 -10.83
N PRO A 59 -6.20 11.80 -12.13
CA PRO A 59 -5.19 12.31 -13.06
C PRO A 59 -4.56 13.64 -12.62
N SER A 60 -5.29 14.49 -11.90
CA SER A 60 -4.76 15.75 -11.38
C SER A 60 -3.75 15.59 -10.23
N GLN A 61 -3.63 14.40 -9.64
CA GLN A 61 -2.67 14.09 -8.58
C GLN A 61 -1.36 13.49 -9.10
N LEU A 62 -1.40 12.84 -10.27
CA LEU A 62 -0.25 12.14 -10.83
C LEU A 62 -0.31 12.14 -12.36
N ASP A 63 0.55 12.94 -13.00
CA ASP A 63 0.73 12.96 -14.45
C ASP A 63 1.89 12.05 -14.84
N LEU A 64 1.58 10.95 -15.54
CA LEU A 64 2.57 9.96 -16.00
C LEU A 64 2.80 10.02 -17.51
N ARG A 65 2.35 11.08 -18.19
CA ARG A 65 2.58 11.23 -19.64
C ARG A 65 4.08 11.40 -19.90
N GLY A 66 4.60 10.65 -20.87
CA GLY A 66 6.00 10.72 -21.27
C GLY A 66 6.97 9.92 -20.41
N ILE A 67 6.48 9.11 -19.47
CA ILE A 67 7.27 8.01 -18.90
C ILE A 67 7.69 7.07 -20.05
N GLN A 68 8.99 6.75 -20.12
CA GLN A 68 9.61 5.93 -21.17
C GLN A 68 9.71 4.46 -20.77
#